data_AF-A0A2E9BR99-F1
#
_entry.id   AF-A0A2E9BR99-F1
#
_cell.length_a   1.000
_cell.length_b   1.000
_cell.length_c   1.000
_cell.angle_alpha   90.00
_cell.angle_beta   90.00
_cell.angle_gamma   90.00
#
_symmetry.space_group_name_H-M   'P 1'
#
loop_
_entity.id
_entity.type
_entity.pdbx_description
1 polymer ?
#
loop_
_entity_poly.entity_id
_entity_poly.type
_entity_poly.pdbx_seq_one_letter_code
_entity_poly.pdbx_strand_id
1 'polypeptide(L)'
;MLLADYAHASDEAIRLAQRRFQRELERQLGSDVLPALRAFQNASESSENELSKADIALARRWAKAYDTARTAGFRDLGDTDEAFFEVRATA
;
A
#
# COMPACT_ATOMS: atom_id res chain seq x y z
N MET A 1 8.32 -1.92 -5.71
CA MET A 1 6.93 -2.42 -5.75
C MET A 1 6.81 -3.29 -6.98
N LEU A 2 6.59 -4.58 -6.81
CA LEU A 2 6.37 -5.53 -7.90
C LEU A 2 4.95 -6.08 -7.76
N LEU A 3 4.22 -6.17 -8.87
CA LEU A 3 2.95 -6.88 -8.92
C LEU A 3 3.30 -8.34 -9.25
N ALA A 4 3.31 -9.23 -8.25
CA ALA A 4 3.57 -10.65 -8.50
C ALA A 4 2.27 -11.33 -8.97
N ASP A 5 2.36 -12.10 -10.05
CA ASP A 5 1.33 -12.98 -10.62
C ASP A 5 0.06 -12.34 -11.23
N TYR A 6 0.24 -11.46 -12.24
CA TYR A 6 -0.87 -11.04 -13.11
C TYR A 6 -0.62 -11.41 -14.58
N ALA A 7 -0.99 -12.63 -14.97
CA ALA A 7 -0.79 -13.17 -16.33
C ALA A 7 -1.77 -12.59 -17.40
N HIS A 8 -2.67 -11.68 -17.01
CA HIS A 8 -3.77 -11.21 -17.88
C HIS A 8 -3.69 -9.73 -18.30
N ALA A 9 -2.72 -8.95 -17.79
CA ALA A 9 -2.51 -7.55 -18.17
C ALA A 9 -1.20 -7.38 -18.91
N SER A 10 -1.16 -6.43 -19.83
CA SER A 10 0.09 -6.01 -20.46
C SER A 10 1.01 -5.33 -19.44
N ASP A 11 2.32 -5.41 -19.67
CA ASP A 11 3.33 -4.69 -18.88
C ASP A 11 3.02 -3.18 -18.77
N GLU A 12 2.41 -2.59 -19.80
CA GLU A 12 1.99 -1.20 -19.80
C GLU A 12 0.85 -0.92 -18.81
N ALA A 13 -0.17 -1.78 -18.79
CA ALA A 13 -1.28 -1.67 -17.85
C ALA A 13 -0.79 -1.84 -16.41
N ILE A 14 0.12 -2.78 -16.15
CA ILE A 14 0.76 -2.97 -14.84
C ILE A 14 1.51 -1.69 -14.42
N ARG A 15 2.35 -1.11 -15.30
CA ARG A 15 3.09 0.13 -15.00
C ARG A 15 2.15 1.32 -14.73
N LEU A 16 1.05 1.43 -15.46
CA LEU A 16 0.09 2.51 -15.27
C LEU A 16 -0.64 2.37 -13.92
N ALA A 17 -1.03 1.16 -13.56
CA ALA A 17 -1.62 0.84 -12.27
C ALA A 17 -0.67 1.14 -11.11
N GLN A 18 0.60 0.75 -11.22
CA GLN A 18 1.63 1.06 -10.23
C GLN A 18 1.80 2.59 -10.04
N ARG A 19 1.82 3.36 -11.12
CA ARG A 19 1.91 4.83 -11.05
C ARG A 19 0.71 5.46 -10.36
N ARG A 20 -0.51 4.97 -10.63
CA ARG A 20 -1.73 5.44 -9.96
C ARG A 20 -1.70 5.15 -8.48
N PHE A 21 -1.36 3.90 -8.13
CA PHE A 21 -1.22 3.47 -6.74
C PHE A 21 -0.20 4.34 -5.99
N GLN A 22 1.00 4.53 -6.56
CA GLN A 22 2.05 5.34 -5.93
C GLN A 22 1.58 6.79 -5.72
N ARG A 23 1.00 7.41 -6.75
CA ARG A 23 0.51 8.79 -6.67
C ARG A 23 -0.57 8.94 -5.59
N GLU A 24 -1.44 7.96 -5.46
CA GLU A 24 -2.51 8.00 -4.44
C GLU A 24 -1.95 7.80 -3.03
N LEU A 25 -0.98 6.91 -2.83
CA LEU A 25 -0.28 6.79 -1.54
C LEU A 25 0.43 8.08 -1.15
N GLU A 26 1.19 8.67 -2.07
CA GLU A 26 1.89 9.95 -1.85
C GLU A 26 0.89 11.08 -1.54
N ARG A 27 -0.28 11.09 -2.19
CA ARG A 27 -1.33 12.07 -1.90
C ARG A 27 -1.93 11.94 -0.50
N GLN A 28 -2.10 10.71 -0.01
CA GLN A 28 -2.74 10.43 1.28
C GLN A 28 -1.78 10.60 2.48
N LEU A 29 -0.51 10.22 2.28
CA LEU A 29 0.47 10.12 3.36
C LEU A 29 1.64 11.09 3.20
N GLY A 30 1.98 11.53 1.99
CA GLY A 30 3.10 12.42 1.75
C GLY A 30 4.43 11.84 2.25
N SER A 31 5.15 12.59 3.09
CA SER A 31 6.37 12.12 3.75
C SER A 31 6.15 10.96 4.72
N ASP A 32 4.90 10.70 5.13
CA ASP A 32 4.58 9.67 6.12
C ASP A 32 4.44 8.26 5.53
N VAL A 33 4.62 8.07 4.21
CA VAL A 33 4.47 6.75 3.56
C VAL A 33 5.29 5.66 4.26
N LEU A 34 6.60 5.89 4.46
CA LEU A 34 7.48 4.90 5.10
C LEU A 34 7.27 4.78 6.61
N PRO A 35 7.14 5.88 7.38
CA PRO A 35 6.76 5.80 8.80
C PRO A 35 5.46 5.04 9.03
N ALA A 36 4.42 5.28 8.23
CA ALA A 36 3.13 4.64 8.37
C ALA A 36 3.18 3.15 8.00
N LEU A 37 3.93 2.77 6.95
CA LEU A 37 4.18 1.37 6.62
C LEU A 37 4.87 0.63 7.78
N ARG A 38 5.92 1.22 8.36
CA ARG A 38 6.64 0.61 9.49
C ARG A 38 5.75 0.47 10.71
N ALA A 39 4.96 1.50 11.04
CA ALA A 39 4.01 1.45 12.13
C ALA A 39 2.98 0.32 11.93
N PHE A 40 2.49 0.12 10.70
CA PHE A 40 1.56 -0.96 10.37
C PHE A 40 2.18 -2.36 10.48
N GLN A 41 3.41 -2.52 10.01
CA GLN A 41 4.16 -3.79 10.12
C GLN A 41 4.42 -4.11 11.60
N ASN A 42 4.95 -3.16 12.36
CA ASN A 42 5.19 -3.31 13.79
C ASN A 42 3.90 -3.65 14.54
N ALA A 43 2.78 -3.00 14.20
CA ALA A 43 1.48 -3.26 14.83
C ALA A 43 0.93 -4.66 14.53
N SER A 44 1.32 -5.27 13.41
CA SER A 44 0.90 -6.62 13.04
C SER A 44 1.76 -7.69 13.73
N GLU A 45 2.99 -7.33 14.14
CA GLU A 45 3.97 -8.24 14.76
C GLU A 45 4.04 -8.11 16.29
N SER A 46 3.60 -6.97 16.84
CA SER A 46 3.68 -6.65 18.27
C SER A 46 2.35 -6.85 19.00
N SER A 47 2.39 -7.03 20.31
CA SER A 47 1.17 -6.98 21.13
C SER A 47 0.68 -5.54 21.29
N GLU A 48 -0.64 -5.31 21.36
CA GLU A 48 -1.21 -3.94 21.45
C GLU A 48 -0.65 -3.10 22.61
N ASN A 49 -0.21 -3.76 23.69
CA ASN A 49 0.36 -3.11 24.88
C ASN A 49 1.76 -2.52 24.66
N GLU A 50 2.42 -2.85 23.54
CA GLU A 50 3.76 -2.40 23.19
C GLU A 50 3.76 -1.22 22.20
N LEU A 51 2.60 -0.88 21.64
CA LEU A 51 2.48 0.18 20.62
C LEU A 51 2.11 1.52 21.23
N SER A 52 2.80 2.57 20.81
CA SER A 52 2.41 3.93 21.19
C SER A 52 1.09 4.32 20.50
N LYS A 53 0.32 5.25 21.09
CA LYS A 53 -0.89 5.80 20.45
C LYS A 53 -0.60 6.45 19.10
N ALA A 54 0.60 7.02 18.92
CA ALA A 54 1.03 7.61 17.67
C ALA A 54 1.25 6.54 16.59
N ASP A 55 1.86 5.41 16.94
CA ASP A 55 2.09 4.30 16.02
C ASP A 55 0.77 3.64 15.61
N ILE A 56 -0.17 3.46 16.55
CA ILE A 56 -1.51 2.97 16.25
C ILE A 56 -2.24 3.90 15.26
N ALA A 57 -2.13 5.22 15.46
CA ALA A 57 -2.74 6.19 14.55
C ALA A 57 -2.11 6.14 13.14
N LEU A 58 -0.78 6.03 13.06
CA LEU A 58 -0.06 5.89 11.80
C LEU A 58 -0.39 4.57 11.08
N ALA A 59 -0.46 3.45 11.81
CA ALA A 59 -0.85 2.15 11.26
C ALA A 59 -2.27 2.16 10.68
N ARG A 60 -3.22 2.78 11.38
CA ARG A 60 -4.60 2.95 10.86
C ARG A 60 -4.64 3.83 9.63
N ARG A 61 -3.84 4.90 9.60
CA ARG A 61 -3.73 5.80 8.45
C ARG A 61 -3.12 5.07 7.24
N TRP A 62 -2.12 4.22 7.46
CA TRP A 62 -1.56 3.34 6.44
C TRP A 62 -2.63 2.44 5.82
N ALA A 63 -3.35 1.66 6.62
CA ALA A 63 -4.36 0.71 6.12
C ALA A 63 -5.39 1.40 5.20
N LYS A 64 -5.93 2.55 5.64
CA LYS A 64 -6.88 3.34 4.85
C LYS A 64 -6.28 3.90 3.56
N ALA A 65 -5.05 4.42 3.63
CA ALA A 65 -4.36 4.97 2.46
C ALA A 65 -4.04 3.86 1.43
N TYR A 66 -3.60 2.70 1.91
CA TYR A 66 -3.32 1.54 1.07
C TYR A 66 -4.59 1.06 0.36
N ASP A 67 -5.71 0.90 1.06
CA ASP A 67 -6.98 0.51 0.44
C ASP A 67 -7.43 1.50 -0.63
N THR A 68 -7.33 2.80 -0.34
CA THR A 68 -7.67 3.85 -1.31
C THR A 68 -6.77 3.80 -2.54
N ALA A 69 -5.46 3.64 -2.33
CA ALA A 69 -4.48 3.51 -3.41
C ALA A 69 -4.67 2.24 -4.22
N ARG A 70 -5.05 1.12 -3.57
CA ARG A 70 -5.35 -0.16 -4.21
C ARG A 70 -6.54 -0.02 -5.16
N THR A 71 -7.65 0.59 -4.70
CA THR A 71 -8.81 0.88 -5.55
C THR A 71 -8.43 1.77 -6.74
N ALA A 72 -7.59 2.80 -6.53
CA ALA A 72 -7.14 3.67 -7.62
C ALA A 72 -6.20 2.96 -8.61
N GLY A 73 -5.33 2.09 -8.12
CA GLY A 73 -4.39 1.29 -8.92
C GLY A 73 -5.11 0.29 -9.81
N PHE A 74 -6.11 -0.40 -9.28
CA PHE A 74 -6.86 -1.46 -9.98
C PHE A 74 -8.03 -0.97 -10.82
N ARG A 75 -8.40 0.32 -10.77
CA ARG A 75 -9.60 0.87 -11.45
C ARG A 75 -9.77 0.46 -12.93
N ASP A 76 -8.68 0.23 -13.66
CA ASP A 76 -8.69 -0.17 -15.07
C ASP A 76 -8.00 -1.53 -15.32
N LEU A 77 -7.65 -2.25 -14.26
CA LEU A 77 -7.36 -3.68 -14.36
C LEU A 77 -8.69 -4.42 -14.20
N GLY A 78 -8.85 -5.53 -14.94
CA GLY A 78 -10.07 -6.33 -14.90
C GLY A 78 -10.24 -7.03 -13.55
N ASP A 79 -10.37 -8.35 -13.58
CA ASP A 79 -10.46 -9.13 -12.34
C ASP A 79 -9.16 -8.99 -11.53
N THR A 80 -9.24 -8.53 -10.27
CA THR A 80 -8.10 -8.20 -9.41
C THR A 80 -8.27 -8.75 -7.99
N ASP A 81 -9.16 -9.72 -7.80
CA ASP A 81 -9.57 -10.21 -6.48
C ASP A 81 -8.40 -10.78 -5.65
N GLU A 82 -7.39 -11.37 -6.31
CA GLU A 82 -6.16 -11.89 -5.66
C GLU A 82 -4.94 -10.96 -5.81
N ALA A 83 -5.06 -9.87 -6.58
CA ALA A 83 -3.92 -8.99 -6.87
C ALA A 83 -3.66 -8.01 -5.70
N PHE A 84 -2.38 -7.81 -5.39
CA PHE A 84 -1.96 -6.81 -4.40
C PHE A 84 -0.74 -6.02 -4.86
N PHE A 85 -0.57 -4.82 -4.32
CA PHE A 85 0.62 -3.99 -4.54
C PHE A 85 1.59 -4.17 -3.38
N GLU A 86 2.79 -4.70 -3.67
CA GLU A 86 3.82 -4.83 -2.64
C GLU A 86 4.57 -3.50 -2.44
N VAL A 87 4.43 -2.86 -1.28
CA VAL A 87 5.24 -1.67 -0.93
C VAL A 87 6.47 -2.11 -0.15
N ARG A 88 7.66 -1.84 -0.70
CA ARG A 88 8.94 -2.12 -0.04
C ARG A 88 9.54 -0.81 0.46
N ALA A 89 9.90 -0.76 1.73
CA ALA A 89 10.86 0.23 2.21
C ALA A 89 12.23 -0.18 1.65
N THR A 90 12.70 0.49 0.60
CA THR A 90 14.10 0.36 0.20
C THR A 90 14.95 0.96 1.32
N ALA A 91 15.83 0.14 1.90
CA ALA A 91 16.79 0.54 2.91
C ALA A 91 17.76 1.62 2.39
#